data_AF-A0A4S3ZS22-F1
#
_entry.id   AF-A0A4S3ZS22-F1
#
_cell.length_a   1.000
_cell.length_b   1.000
_cell.length_c   1.000
_cell.angle_alpha   90.00
_cell.angle_beta   90.00
_cell.angle_gamma   90.00
#
_symmetry.space_group_name_H-M   'P 1'
#
loop_
_entity.id
_entity.type
_entity.pdbx_description
1 polymer ?
#
loop_
_entity_poly.entity_id
_entity_poly.type
_entity_poly.pdbx_seq_one_letter_code
_entity_poly.pdbx_strand_id
1 'polypeptide(L)'
;MDGIACGLIIPPIPHANSARARALTVSWLRWNYFGDIFEDSSVDNLLTRAANTGVRYCLVQGYGHILTEHAGPNGGKAISAFDALRTWAKDRTFIFAGVADRCLLVDLEAWQQHGKPRMEQAKLMPFGPELAGHMVDLQPDLSEAADFFNFLNDMSEKAGRGVFVLNYESYDDVELPAETFQRPLSTLYCVAAGLKPNRILHTHGIADHSRVVFFDYSEDALDFRRRLDAEWDGSDYPAYLRKTFTHRPNTHYYLWPGASPETMDWQELDRLWALELDRWGGADAFKSHWQSYQTIQKEYLPCNILSPQPLLERIIDEAGSAIWWSNAFCTIYSATHHSLEEKQSFYEHWINHLADKAPALFLYGSDHSNCSVNGMNAREYREAYFAQGGDPLMSRKLHRLTLRF
;
A
#
# COMPACT_ATOMS: atom_id res chain seq x y z
N MET A 1 -8.35 11.74 -4.13
CA MET A 1 -8.87 13.12 -4.07
C MET A 1 -7.80 14.01 -3.48
N ASP A 2 -7.21 14.96 -4.24
CA ASP A 2 -6.37 15.98 -3.60
C ASP A 2 -7.30 16.95 -2.87
N GLY A 3 -6.94 17.38 -1.66
CA GLY A 3 -7.79 18.27 -0.87
C GLY A 3 -8.97 17.58 -0.16
N ILE A 4 -8.74 16.39 0.40
CA ILE A 4 -9.63 15.75 1.39
C ILE A 4 -8.89 15.55 2.72
N ALA A 5 -9.59 15.76 3.84
CA ALA A 5 -9.17 15.28 5.16
C ALA A 5 -10.09 14.16 5.63
N CYS A 6 -9.56 13.22 6.41
CA CYS A 6 -10.35 12.12 6.97
C CYS A 6 -10.52 12.26 8.49
N GLY A 7 -11.74 12.00 8.94
CA GLY A 7 -12.13 11.96 10.34
C GLY A 7 -12.70 10.60 10.72
N LEU A 8 -12.48 10.18 11.96
CA LEU A 8 -13.08 9.02 12.60
C LEU A 8 -14.00 9.52 13.72
N ILE A 9 -15.27 9.16 13.64
CA ILE A 9 -16.25 9.47 14.69
C ILE A 9 -16.28 8.32 15.69
N ILE A 10 -15.97 8.62 16.95
CA ILE A 10 -16.03 7.67 18.05
C ILE A 10 -17.52 7.33 18.31
N PRO A 11 -17.90 6.04 18.36
CA PRO A 11 -19.29 5.68 18.63
C PRO A 11 -19.70 6.17 20.03
N PRO A 12 -20.93 6.71 20.21
CA PRO A 12 -21.38 7.23 21.50
C PRO A 12 -21.47 6.14 22.58
N ILE A 13 -21.70 4.89 22.16
CA ILE A 13 -21.72 3.71 23.01
C ILE A 13 -20.62 2.76 22.52
N PRO A 14 -19.56 2.52 23.31
CA PRO A 14 -18.56 1.54 22.98
C PRO A 14 -19.15 0.12 23.01
N HIS A 15 -18.84 -0.67 21.99
CA HIS A 15 -19.11 -2.10 21.92
C HIS A 15 -17.85 -2.90 22.23
N ALA A 16 -17.99 -4.18 22.59
CA ALA A 16 -16.85 -5.05 22.88
C ALA A 16 -15.82 -5.10 21.72
N ASN A 17 -16.31 -5.01 20.48
CA ASN A 17 -15.50 -5.06 19.27
C ASN A 17 -15.12 -3.68 18.71
N SER A 18 -15.43 -2.56 19.39
CA SER A 18 -15.18 -1.22 18.85
C SER A 18 -13.71 -0.92 18.55
N ALA A 19 -12.77 -1.42 19.37
CA ALA A 19 -11.34 -1.27 19.09
C ALA A 19 -10.93 -2.01 17.81
N ARG A 20 -11.51 -3.19 17.57
CA ARG A 20 -11.28 -3.97 16.35
C ARG A 20 -11.88 -3.29 15.12
N ALA A 21 -13.10 -2.77 15.25
CA ALA A 21 -13.78 -2.04 14.19
C ALA A 21 -13.00 -0.78 13.80
N ARG A 22 -12.48 -0.03 14.79
CA ARG A 22 -11.57 1.10 14.59
C ARG A 22 -10.31 0.69 13.83
N ALA A 23 -9.64 -0.37 14.26
CA ALA A 23 -8.40 -0.84 13.65
C ALA A 23 -8.58 -1.26 12.18
N LEU A 24 -9.70 -1.92 11.86
CA LEU A 24 -10.06 -2.27 10.47
C LEU A 24 -10.34 -1.01 9.65
N THR A 25 -11.15 -0.07 10.16
CA THR A 25 -11.41 1.20 9.45
C THR A 25 -10.12 1.96 9.15
N VAL A 26 -9.23 2.12 10.14
CA VAL A 26 -7.93 2.80 9.92
C VAL A 26 -7.08 2.06 8.91
N SER A 27 -6.97 0.73 9.02
CA SER A 27 -6.13 -0.07 8.11
C SER A 27 -6.59 0.05 6.66
N TRP A 28 -7.90 0.01 6.42
CA TRP A 28 -8.44 0.19 5.06
C TRP A 28 -8.28 1.62 4.55
N LEU A 29 -8.46 2.60 5.43
CA LEU A 29 -8.25 4.01 5.08
C LEU A 29 -6.80 4.24 4.63
N ARG A 30 -5.81 3.65 5.31
CA ARG A 30 -4.38 3.78 4.99
C ARG A 30 -3.96 3.20 3.64
N TRP A 31 -4.76 2.35 2.98
CA TRP A 31 -4.42 1.91 1.62
C TRP A 31 -4.40 3.06 0.62
N ASN A 32 -5.27 4.05 0.78
CA ASN A 32 -5.46 5.12 -0.20
C ASN A 32 -5.39 6.54 0.42
N TYR A 33 -5.18 6.66 1.74
CA TYR A 33 -5.12 7.94 2.45
C TYR A 33 -3.82 8.14 3.25
N PHE A 34 -3.07 9.17 2.84
CA PHE A 34 -1.75 9.52 3.37
C PHE A 34 -1.72 10.87 4.11
N GLY A 35 -2.89 11.36 4.56
CA GLY A 35 -3.00 12.53 5.43
C GLY A 35 -3.21 12.13 6.90
N ASP A 36 -3.29 13.10 7.79
CA ASP A 36 -3.63 12.83 9.19
C ASP A 36 -5.09 12.39 9.30
N ILE A 37 -5.37 11.44 10.17
CA ILE A 37 -6.72 10.98 10.50
C ILE A 37 -7.09 11.64 11.82
N PHE A 38 -8.13 12.48 11.81
CA PHE A 38 -8.64 13.09 13.03
C PHE A 38 -9.61 12.14 13.71
N GLU A 39 -9.52 12.00 15.02
CA GLU A 39 -10.47 11.20 15.78
C GLU A 39 -11.10 12.06 16.88
N ASP A 40 -12.43 12.00 17.01
CA ASP A 40 -13.21 12.78 17.97
C ASP A 40 -14.60 12.14 18.15
N SER A 41 -15.32 12.46 19.21
CA SER A 41 -16.72 12.05 19.42
C SER A 41 -17.73 13.06 18.85
N SER A 42 -17.26 14.20 18.34
CA SER A 42 -18.09 15.25 17.73
C SER A 42 -17.74 15.46 16.26
N VAL A 43 -18.75 15.35 15.39
CA VAL A 43 -18.61 15.69 13.96
C VAL A 43 -18.18 17.14 13.79
N ASP A 44 -18.73 18.09 14.56
CA ASP A 44 -18.38 19.51 14.46
C ASP A 44 -16.89 19.77 14.77
N ASN A 45 -16.31 19.02 15.71
CA ASN A 45 -14.88 19.11 16.04
C ASN A 45 -14.03 18.57 14.88
N LEU A 46 -14.42 17.42 14.29
CA LEU A 46 -13.74 16.85 13.12
C LEU A 46 -13.76 17.83 11.94
N LEU A 47 -14.91 18.42 11.64
CA LEU A 47 -15.06 19.39 10.54
C LEU A 47 -14.26 20.67 10.79
N THR A 48 -14.21 21.14 12.04
CA THR A 48 -13.39 22.30 12.41
C THR A 48 -11.90 22.01 12.21
N ARG A 49 -11.41 20.85 12.65
CA ARG A 49 -10.01 20.43 12.45
C ARG A 49 -9.69 20.26 10.96
N ALA A 50 -10.57 19.61 10.21
CA ALA A 50 -10.43 19.44 8.77
C ALA A 50 -10.38 20.78 8.04
N ALA A 51 -11.28 21.72 8.35
CA ALA A 51 -11.30 23.05 7.76
C ALA A 51 -10.00 23.84 7.99
N ASN A 52 -9.36 23.67 9.15
CA ASN A 52 -8.08 24.32 9.46
C ASN A 52 -6.91 23.79 8.62
N THR A 53 -7.06 22.66 7.92
CA THR A 53 -6.05 22.15 6.98
C THR A 53 -6.13 22.79 5.59
N GLY A 54 -7.16 23.61 5.32
CA GLY A 54 -7.36 24.27 4.02
C GLY A 54 -7.81 23.34 2.89
N VAL A 55 -8.23 22.12 3.21
CA VAL A 55 -8.81 21.17 2.25
C VAL A 55 -10.27 21.50 1.95
N ARG A 56 -10.77 21.05 0.79
CA ARG A 56 -12.15 21.30 0.37
C ARG A 56 -13.14 20.33 1.01
N TYR A 57 -12.75 19.07 1.14
CA TYR A 57 -13.66 18.02 1.59
C TYR A 57 -13.20 17.39 2.91
N CYS A 58 -14.15 16.96 3.74
CA CYS A 58 -13.89 16.07 4.86
C CYS A 58 -14.71 14.78 4.70
N LEU A 59 -14.04 13.63 4.76
CA LEU A 59 -14.69 12.33 4.87
C LEU A 59 -14.66 11.89 6.34
N VAL A 60 -15.83 11.82 6.98
CA VAL A 60 -16.00 11.32 8.34
C VAL A 60 -16.52 9.89 8.28
N GLN A 61 -15.86 8.97 8.98
CA GLN A 61 -16.21 7.55 9.02
C GLN A 61 -16.44 7.08 10.46
N GLY A 62 -17.48 6.29 10.69
CA GLY A 62 -17.68 5.56 11.93
C GLY A 62 -16.83 4.30 11.99
N TYR A 63 -16.55 3.81 13.20
CA TYR A 63 -15.88 2.52 13.38
C TYR A 63 -16.65 1.39 12.66
N GLY A 64 -15.90 0.54 11.96
CA GLY A 64 -16.43 -0.55 11.15
C GLY A 64 -16.83 -0.15 9.73
N HIS A 65 -16.75 1.13 9.36
CA HIS A 65 -16.91 1.53 7.97
C HIS A 65 -15.61 1.28 7.20
N ILE A 66 -15.70 0.64 6.05
CA ILE A 66 -14.59 0.20 5.21
C ILE A 66 -14.72 0.82 3.82
N LEU A 67 -13.60 1.35 3.30
CA LEU A 67 -13.50 1.85 1.93
C LEU A 67 -12.82 0.81 1.07
N THR A 68 -13.49 0.34 0.02
CA THR A 68 -12.99 -0.74 -0.85
C THR A 68 -12.65 -0.23 -2.25
N GLU A 69 -11.78 -0.98 -2.90
CA GLU A 69 -11.54 -0.85 -4.34
C GLU A 69 -12.45 -1.81 -5.09
N HIS A 70 -13.01 -1.36 -6.21
CA HIS A 70 -13.81 -2.22 -7.09
C HIS A 70 -13.16 -2.26 -8.47
N ALA A 71 -13.23 -3.43 -9.12
CA ALA A 71 -12.83 -3.57 -10.50
C ALA A 71 -13.56 -2.54 -11.36
N GLY A 72 -12.84 -1.90 -12.28
CA GLY A 72 -13.44 -1.04 -13.29
C GLY A 72 -14.39 -1.83 -14.19
N PRO A 73 -15.22 -1.15 -15.01
CA PRO A 73 -16.07 -1.81 -16.00
C PRO A 73 -15.28 -2.85 -16.82
N ASN A 74 -15.89 -4.01 -17.09
CA ASN A 74 -15.29 -5.14 -17.84
C ASN A 74 -14.03 -5.77 -17.22
N GLY A 75 -13.84 -5.67 -15.90
CA GLY A 75 -12.64 -6.20 -15.25
C GLY A 75 -11.40 -5.33 -15.47
N GLY A 76 -11.60 -4.04 -15.82
CA GLY A 76 -10.52 -3.06 -15.91
C GLY A 76 -9.92 -2.67 -14.55
N LYS A 77 -8.91 -1.78 -14.57
CA LYS A 77 -8.18 -1.32 -13.38
C LYS A 77 -9.14 -0.97 -12.22
N ALA A 78 -8.77 -1.37 -11.01
CA ALA A 78 -9.49 -1.04 -9.80
C ALA A 78 -9.67 0.49 -9.64
N ILE A 79 -10.89 0.91 -9.30
CA ILE A 79 -11.20 2.28 -8.92
C ILE A 79 -11.23 2.34 -7.39
N SER A 80 -10.45 3.25 -6.81
CA SER A 80 -10.46 3.48 -5.36
C SER A 80 -11.75 4.16 -4.92
N ALA A 81 -12.19 3.93 -3.68
CA ALA A 81 -13.31 4.67 -3.10
C ALA A 81 -13.11 6.20 -3.17
N PHE A 82 -11.87 6.68 -3.04
CA PHE A 82 -11.54 8.11 -3.15
C PHE A 82 -11.71 8.66 -4.56
N ASP A 83 -11.42 7.88 -5.60
CA ASP A 83 -11.64 8.30 -6.98
C ASP A 83 -13.12 8.24 -7.36
N ALA A 84 -13.85 7.24 -6.86
CA ALA A 84 -15.29 7.16 -6.98
C ALA A 84 -15.97 8.37 -6.30
N LEU A 85 -15.56 8.71 -5.06
CA LEU A 85 -16.02 9.90 -4.34
C LEU A 85 -15.69 11.21 -5.10
N ARG A 86 -14.48 11.32 -5.66
CA ARG A 86 -14.09 12.50 -6.46
C ARG A 86 -15.01 12.66 -7.68
N THR A 87 -15.26 11.58 -8.39
CA THR A 87 -16.14 11.57 -9.57
C THR A 87 -17.57 11.91 -9.17
N TRP A 88 -18.07 11.32 -8.10
CA TRP A 88 -19.41 11.57 -7.57
C TRP A 88 -19.59 13.04 -7.15
N ALA A 89 -18.61 13.64 -6.47
CA ALA A 89 -18.72 15.01 -5.97
C ALA A 89 -18.64 16.10 -7.05
N LYS A 90 -18.01 15.82 -8.21
CA LYS A 90 -17.64 16.82 -9.22
C LYS A 90 -18.79 17.72 -9.68
N ASP A 91 -19.98 17.14 -9.90
CA ASP A 91 -21.13 17.83 -10.49
C ASP A 91 -22.30 17.98 -9.50
N ARG A 92 -22.02 17.90 -8.19
CA ARG A 92 -23.03 17.91 -7.13
C ARG A 92 -22.79 19.05 -6.15
N THR A 93 -23.87 19.72 -5.74
CA THR A 93 -23.86 20.73 -4.68
C THR A 93 -24.47 20.13 -3.43
N PHE A 94 -23.71 20.09 -2.35
CA PHE A 94 -24.13 19.58 -1.05
C PHE A 94 -23.33 20.25 0.06
N ILE A 95 -23.87 20.26 1.29
CA ILE A 95 -23.07 20.49 2.49
C ILE A 95 -22.65 19.15 3.06
N PHE A 96 -23.64 18.27 3.31
CA PHE A 96 -23.45 16.92 3.80
C PHE A 96 -23.97 15.91 2.79
N ALA A 97 -23.20 14.85 2.57
CA ALA A 97 -23.62 13.69 1.80
C ALA A 97 -23.27 12.39 2.53
N GLY A 98 -24.10 11.37 2.38
CA GLY A 98 -23.84 10.02 2.89
C GLY A 98 -24.88 9.52 3.88
N VAL A 99 -24.40 8.86 4.94
CA VAL A 99 -25.21 8.27 6.00
C VAL A 99 -24.75 8.85 7.33
N ALA A 100 -25.68 9.50 8.04
CA ALA A 100 -25.44 10.09 9.36
C ALA A 100 -24.79 9.07 10.30
N ASP A 101 -23.79 9.52 11.07
CA ASP A 101 -23.05 8.72 12.06
C ASP A 101 -22.32 7.47 11.54
N ARG A 102 -22.35 7.22 10.22
CA ARG A 102 -21.67 6.09 9.57
C ARG A 102 -20.61 6.52 8.59
N CYS A 103 -20.97 7.36 7.61
CA CYS A 103 -20.06 7.82 6.57
C CYS A 103 -20.58 9.12 5.96
N LEU A 104 -19.88 10.22 6.18
CA LEU A 104 -20.25 11.55 5.70
C LEU A 104 -19.14 12.13 4.84
N LEU A 105 -19.48 12.55 3.63
CA LEU A 105 -18.66 13.48 2.85
C LEU A 105 -19.21 14.89 3.06
N VAL A 106 -18.35 15.81 3.48
CA VAL A 106 -18.71 17.20 3.76
C VAL A 106 -17.93 18.13 2.84
N ASP A 107 -18.64 19.03 2.13
CA ASP A 107 -18.01 20.17 1.46
C ASP A 107 -17.78 21.27 2.52
N LEU A 108 -16.53 21.43 2.94
CA LEU A 108 -16.14 22.31 4.04
C LEU A 108 -16.33 23.79 3.67
N GLU A 109 -16.16 24.13 2.39
CA GLU A 109 -16.41 25.49 1.90
C GLU A 109 -17.90 25.82 2.01
N ALA A 110 -18.76 24.93 1.50
CA ALA A 110 -20.21 25.10 1.61
C ALA A 110 -20.66 25.13 3.08
N TRP A 111 -20.11 24.26 3.93
CA TRP A 111 -20.40 24.23 5.37
C TRP A 111 -20.04 25.55 6.06
N GLN A 112 -18.86 26.12 5.77
CA GLN A 112 -18.45 27.42 6.31
C GLN A 112 -19.33 28.56 5.81
N GLN A 113 -19.63 28.62 4.51
CA GLN A 113 -20.46 29.66 3.91
C GLN A 113 -21.89 29.71 4.46
N HIS A 114 -22.43 28.56 4.90
CA HIS A 114 -23.76 28.45 5.49
C HIS A 114 -23.77 28.57 7.03
N GLY A 115 -22.69 29.09 7.63
CA GLY A 115 -22.63 29.35 9.06
C GLY A 115 -22.39 28.11 9.92
N LYS A 116 -21.73 27.08 9.37
CA LYS A 116 -21.37 25.83 10.06
C LYS A 116 -22.61 25.12 10.66
N PRO A 117 -23.60 24.77 9.83
CA PRO A 117 -24.79 24.09 10.32
C PRO A 117 -24.43 22.75 10.97
N ARG A 118 -25.19 22.37 12.01
CA ARG A 118 -25.08 21.07 12.66
C ARG A 118 -25.64 19.97 11.77
N MET A 119 -25.02 18.79 11.81
CA MET A 119 -25.39 17.65 10.96
C MET A 119 -26.84 17.21 11.19
N GLU A 120 -27.31 17.18 12.44
CA GLU A 120 -28.65 16.70 12.81
C GLU A 120 -29.77 17.60 12.27
N GLN A 121 -29.44 18.83 11.88
CA GLN A 121 -30.37 19.82 11.35
C GLN A 121 -30.29 19.94 9.82
N ALA A 122 -29.30 19.30 9.20
CA ALA A 122 -29.01 19.46 7.79
C ALA A 122 -29.75 18.43 6.92
N LYS A 123 -30.07 18.82 5.69
CA LYS A 123 -30.55 17.90 4.67
C LYS A 123 -29.38 17.10 4.11
N LEU A 124 -29.35 15.81 4.40
CA LEU A 124 -28.32 14.89 3.91
C LEU A 124 -28.60 14.45 2.48
N MET A 125 -27.63 14.60 1.58
CA MET A 125 -27.69 14.01 0.25
C MET A 125 -27.27 12.53 0.33
N PRO A 126 -28.12 11.56 -0.04
CA PRO A 126 -27.71 10.16 0.04
C PRO A 126 -26.58 9.85 -0.95
N PHE A 127 -25.69 8.92 -0.58
CA PHE A 127 -24.82 8.29 -1.57
C PHE A 127 -25.67 7.48 -2.54
N GLY A 128 -25.40 7.66 -3.83
CA GLY A 128 -26.10 6.96 -4.90
C GLY A 128 -25.53 5.56 -5.17
N PRO A 129 -26.13 4.79 -6.08
CA PRO A 129 -25.65 3.46 -6.47
C PRO A 129 -24.20 3.46 -6.99
N GLU A 130 -23.70 4.61 -7.47
CA GLU A 130 -22.32 4.76 -7.95
C GLU A 130 -21.26 4.52 -6.86
N LEU A 131 -21.63 4.62 -5.59
CA LEU A 131 -20.73 4.44 -4.45
C LEU A 131 -20.97 3.16 -3.66
N ALA A 132 -22.06 2.42 -3.95
CA ALA A 132 -22.51 1.28 -3.15
C ALA A 132 -21.49 0.14 -3.06
N GLY A 133 -20.69 -0.08 -4.11
CA GLY A 133 -19.59 -1.05 -4.04
C GLY A 133 -18.49 -0.59 -3.07
N HIS A 134 -18.11 0.68 -3.15
CA HIS A 134 -16.92 1.23 -2.50
C HIS A 134 -17.02 1.42 -0.98
N MET A 135 -18.19 1.17 -0.39
CA MET A 135 -18.49 1.50 1.01
C MET A 135 -19.16 0.32 1.68
N VAL A 136 -18.43 -0.33 2.59
CA VAL A 136 -18.93 -1.46 3.36
C VAL A 136 -19.09 -1.02 4.81
N ASP A 137 -20.27 -1.23 5.38
CA ASP A 137 -20.56 -0.87 6.77
C ASP A 137 -20.70 -2.13 7.65
N LEU A 138 -19.66 -2.44 8.43
CA LEU A 138 -19.64 -3.59 9.34
C LEU A 138 -20.24 -3.30 10.72
N GLN A 139 -20.66 -2.05 10.98
CA GLN A 139 -21.04 -1.55 12.29
C GLN A 139 -19.91 -1.60 13.36
N PRO A 140 -20.01 -0.88 14.48
CA PRO A 140 -19.01 -0.93 15.55
C PRO A 140 -19.02 -2.26 16.34
N ASP A 141 -20.13 -3.02 16.29
CA ASP A 141 -20.34 -4.24 17.07
C ASP A 141 -19.75 -5.50 16.40
N LEU A 142 -19.49 -5.48 15.08
CA LEU A 142 -18.92 -6.58 14.27
C LEU A 142 -19.58 -7.98 14.41
N SER A 143 -20.65 -8.12 15.21
CA SER A 143 -21.36 -9.37 15.47
C SER A 143 -21.96 -9.97 14.19
N GLU A 144 -22.38 -9.10 13.27
CA GLU A 144 -22.96 -9.46 11.96
C GLU A 144 -21.92 -9.44 10.82
N ALA A 145 -20.63 -9.25 11.11
CA ALA A 145 -19.58 -9.12 10.09
C ALA A 145 -18.96 -10.46 9.65
N ALA A 146 -19.69 -11.57 9.80
CA ALA A 146 -19.19 -12.93 9.56
C ALA A 146 -18.62 -13.12 8.15
N ASP A 147 -19.31 -12.61 7.12
CA ASP A 147 -18.86 -12.70 5.73
C ASP A 147 -17.55 -11.95 5.49
N PHE A 148 -17.39 -10.78 6.13
CA PHE A 148 -16.14 -10.02 6.04
C PHE A 148 -14.99 -10.77 6.71
N PHE A 149 -15.21 -11.37 7.88
CA PHE A 149 -14.19 -12.20 8.53
C PHE A 149 -13.83 -13.46 7.74
N ASN A 150 -14.81 -14.09 7.08
CA ASN A 150 -14.55 -15.21 6.17
C ASN A 150 -13.65 -14.77 5.01
N PHE A 151 -13.91 -13.59 4.42
CA PHE A 151 -13.05 -12.98 3.41
C PHE A 151 -11.63 -12.73 3.94
N LEU A 152 -11.49 -12.16 5.15
CA LEU A 152 -10.18 -11.92 5.77
C LEU A 152 -9.37 -13.20 5.99
N ASN A 153 -10.04 -14.27 6.44
CA ASN A 153 -9.41 -15.57 6.67
C ASN A 153 -8.93 -16.19 5.36
N ASP A 154 -9.77 -16.19 4.32
CA ASP A 154 -9.44 -16.68 2.98
C ASP A 154 -8.26 -15.90 2.38
N MET A 155 -8.26 -14.57 2.47
CA MET A 155 -7.14 -13.74 2.00
C MET A 155 -5.85 -14.01 2.77
N SER A 156 -5.94 -14.27 4.08
CA SER A 156 -4.78 -14.55 4.92
C SER A 156 -4.17 -15.92 4.61
N GLU A 157 -4.99 -16.93 4.35
CA GLU A 157 -4.52 -18.24 3.89
C GLU A 157 -3.82 -18.12 2.52
N LYS A 158 -4.45 -17.40 1.58
CA LYS A 158 -3.89 -17.15 0.25
C LYS A 158 -2.58 -16.38 0.29
N ALA A 159 -2.41 -15.46 1.23
CA ALA A 159 -1.20 -14.66 1.36
C ALA A 159 0.06 -15.54 1.49
N GLY A 160 0.01 -16.63 2.26
CA GLY A 160 1.15 -17.55 2.42
C GLY A 160 1.63 -18.21 1.12
N ARG A 161 0.78 -18.25 0.09
CA ARG A 161 1.05 -18.79 -1.26
C ARG A 161 0.85 -17.73 -2.36
N GLY A 162 0.93 -16.47 -1.97
CA GLY A 162 0.64 -15.31 -2.79
C GLY A 162 1.81 -14.89 -3.67
N VAL A 163 1.54 -14.61 -4.95
CA VAL A 163 2.55 -14.15 -5.92
C VAL A 163 2.08 -12.87 -6.60
N PHE A 164 2.80 -11.78 -6.38
CA PHE A 164 2.57 -10.49 -7.04
C PHE A 164 3.39 -10.41 -8.33
N VAL A 165 2.81 -10.87 -9.44
CA VAL A 165 3.51 -10.97 -10.74
C VAL A 165 3.69 -9.64 -11.46
N LEU A 166 2.81 -8.65 -11.21
CA LEU A 166 2.91 -7.32 -11.83
C LEU A 166 3.43 -6.27 -10.84
N ASN A 167 3.05 -6.39 -9.56
CA ASN A 167 3.21 -5.40 -8.50
C ASN A 167 3.04 -3.95 -8.98
N TYR A 168 1.81 -3.43 -8.87
CA TYR A 168 1.41 -2.11 -9.38
C TYR A 168 1.97 -0.90 -8.62
N GLU A 169 2.85 -1.13 -7.64
CA GLU A 169 3.55 -0.03 -6.96
C GLU A 169 4.24 0.90 -7.96
N SER A 170 4.00 2.20 -7.81
CA SER A 170 4.70 3.24 -8.57
C SER A 170 6.22 3.12 -8.43
N TYR A 171 6.92 3.60 -9.47
CA TYR A 171 8.37 3.79 -9.48
C TYR A 171 8.78 5.19 -9.05
N ASP A 172 7.82 6.10 -8.82
CA ASP A 172 8.11 7.51 -8.51
C ASP A 172 9.13 7.65 -7.37
N ASP A 173 9.11 6.76 -6.38
CA ASP A 173 10.03 6.74 -5.23
C ASP A 173 11.44 6.22 -5.52
N VAL A 174 11.66 5.62 -6.69
CA VAL A 174 12.93 4.98 -7.08
C VAL A 174 13.44 5.45 -8.44
N GLU A 175 12.80 6.38 -9.13
CA GLU A 175 13.24 6.83 -10.47
C GLU A 175 14.53 7.64 -10.44
N LEU A 176 14.74 8.41 -9.38
CA LEU A 176 15.89 9.29 -9.22
C LEU A 176 16.74 8.81 -8.05
N PRO A 177 18.07 8.66 -8.24
CA PRO A 177 18.95 8.31 -7.14
C PRO A 177 19.02 9.51 -6.19
N ALA A 178 18.85 9.27 -4.89
CA ALA A 178 19.14 10.29 -3.89
C ALA A 178 20.62 10.67 -3.95
N GLU A 179 20.93 11.96 -3.79
CA GLU A 179 22.32 12.46 -3.81
C GLU A 179 23.19 11.80 -2.74
N THR A 180 22.58 11.34 -1.65
CA THR A 180 23.24 10.68 -0.53
C THR A 180 23.55 9.20 -0.79
N PHE A 181 23.01 8.60 -1.87
CA PHE A 181 23.24 7.18 -2.16
C PHE A 181 24.57 6.95 -2.87
N GLN A 182 25.36 6.00 -2.35
CA GLN A 182 26.62 5.60 -2.94
C GLN A 182 26.40 4.56 -4.04
N ARG A 183 26.69 4.93 -5.29
CA ARG A 183 26.58 4.07 -6.47
C ARG A 183 27.92 3.45 -6.85
N PRO A 184 27.95 2.28 -7.50
CA PRO A 184 26.81 1.43 -7.87
C PRO A 184 26.24 0.65 -6.68
N LEU A 185 25.09 0.01 -6.86
CA LEU A 185 24.44 -0.77 -5.81
C LEU A 185 25.23 -2.05 -5.50
N SER A 186 25.64 -2.25 -4.25
CA SER A 186 26.37 -3.44 -3.80
C SER A 186 25.42 -4.60 -3.48
N THR A 187 24.50 -4.40 -2.54
CA THR A 187 23.47 -5.40 -2.20
C THR A 187 22.08 -4.79 -2.16
N LEU A 188 21.14 -5.43 -2.86
CA LEU A 188 19.72 -5.13 -2.74
C LEU A 188 19.05 -6.22 -1.92
N TYR A 189 18.52 -5.87 -0.76
CA TYR A 189 17.59 -6.72 -0.01
C TYR A 189 16.17 -6.38 -0.46
N CYS A 190 15.39 -7.30 -1.03
CA CYS A 190 14.06 -6.92 -1.50
C CYS A 190 13.02 -8.04 -1.48
N VAL A 191 11.75 -7.66 -1.43
CA VAL A 191 10.64 -8.58 -1.66
C VAL A 191 10.67 -9.16 -3.08
N ALA A 192 10.08 -10.35 -3.26
CA ALA A 192 10.09 -11.08 -4.54
C ALA A 192 9.07 -10.55 -5.58
N ALA A 193 8.41 -9.42 -5.29
CA ALA A 193 7.27 -8.90 -6.02
C ALA A 193 7.65 -8.07 -7.26
N GLY A 194 7.05 -8.40 -8.41
CA GLY A 194 7.09 -7.63 -9.65
C GLY A 194 8.48 -7.29 -10.18
N LEU A 195 8.59 -6.12 -10.82
CA LEU A 195 9.81 -5.65 -11.50
C LEU A 195 10.51 -4.47 -10.79
N LYS A 196 9.96 -3.96 -9.69
CA LYS A 196 10.56 -2.86 -8.91
C LYS A 196 12.01 -3.12 -8.44
N PRO A 197 12.45 -4.36 -8.10
CA PRO A 197 13.85 -4.64 -7.82
C PRO A 197 14.77 -4.28 -9.00
N ASN A 198 14.34 -4.57 -10.23
CA ASN A 198 15.07 -4.22 -11.45
C ASN A 198 15.13 -2.70 -11.62
N ARG A 199 14.04 -1.98 -11.34
CA ARG A 199 14.04 -0.51 -11.42
C ARG A 199 15.00 0.11 -10.40
N ILE A 200 15.04 -0.39 -9.16
CA ILE A 200 16.00 0.05 -8.15
C ILE A 200 17.44 -0.17 -8.64
N LEU A 201 17.74 -1.36 -9.16
CA LEU A 201 19.06 -1.68 -9.72
C LEU A 201 19.41 -0.82 -10.94
N HIS A 202 18.44 -0.51 -11.80
CA HIS A 202 18.62 0.38 -12.94
C HIS A 202 18.97 1.81 -12.51
N THR A 203 18.23 2.37 -11.54
CA THR A 203 18.45 3.73 -11.04
C THR A 203 19.82 3.89 -10.37
N HIS A 204 20.23 2.91 -9.57
CA HIS A 204 21.47 2.98 -8.79
C HIS A 204 22.69 2.42 -9.52
N GLY A 205 22.48 1.67 -10.59
CA GLY A 205 23.52 1.01 -11.37
C GLY A 205 23.91 -0.35 -10.79
N ILE A 206 24.26 -1.26 -11.70
CA ILE A 206 24.72 -2.62 -11.41
C ILE A 206 26.24 -2.70 -11.66
N ALA A 207 26.96 -3.39 -10.78
CA ALA A 207 28.36 -3.75 -10.95
C ALA A 207 28.56 -5.27 -10.86
N ASP A 208 29.75 -5.76 -11.24
CA ASP A 208 30.06 -7.20 -11.25
C ASP A 208 29.95 -7.87 -9.87
N HIS A 209 30.12 -7.10 -8.79
CA HIS A 209 30.00 -7.56 -7.41
C HIS A 209 28.60 -7.31 -6.81
N SER A 210 27.68 -6.74 -7.58
CA SER A 210 26.31 -6.53 -7.11
C SER A 210 25.66 -7.88 -6.80
N ARG A 211 24.77 -7.89 -5.81
CA ARG A 211 23.94 -9.06 -5.49
C ARG A 211 22.55 -8.65 -5.02
N VAL A 212 21.63 -9.60 -5.09
CA VAL A 212 20.27 -9.46 -4.58
C VAL A 212 19.97 -10.54 -3.56
N VAL A 213 19.39 -10.16 -2.44
CA VAL A 213 18.80 -11.07 -1.45
C VAL A 213 17.30 -10.86 -1.50
N PHE A 214 16.61 -11.76 -2.22
CA PHE A 214 15.16 -11.80 -2.20
C PHE A 214 14.69 -12.37 -0.87
N PHE A 215 13.74 -11.71 -0.22
CA PHE A 215 13.06 -12.24 0.95
C PHE A 215 11.54 -12.19 0.76
N ASP A 216 10.84 -13.24 1.14
CA ASP A 216 9.38 -13.23 1.09
C ASP A 216 8.82 -14.22 2.10
N TYR A 217 7.62 -13.96 2.61
CA TYR A 217 6.92 -14.90 3.46
C TYR A 217 6.18 -15.96 2.64
N SER A 218 6.00 -15.75 1.32
CA SER A 218 5.48 -16.74 0.42
C SER A 218 6.59 -17.53 -0.29
N GLU A 219 6.63 -18.85 -0.04
CA GLU A 219 7.52 -19.76 -0.77
C GLU A 219 7.20 -19.82 -2.27
N ASP A 220 5.92 -19.67 -2.63
CA ASP A 220 5.49 -19.60 -4.02
C ASP A 220 6.01 -18.34 -4.73
N ALA A 221 6.09 -17.20 -4.04
CA ALA A 221 6.68 -15.98 -4.59
C ALA A 221 8.18 -16.14 -4.85
N LEU A 222 8.91 -16.73 -3.91
CA LEU A 222 10.34 -17.01 -4.07
C LEU A 222 10.61 -18.03 -5.18
N ASP A 223 9.78 -19.07 -5.29
CA ASP A 223 9.86 -20.06 -6.37
C ASP A 223 9.58 -19.42 -7.74
N PHE A 224 8.52 -18.60 -7.83
CA PHE A 224 8.21 -17.85 -9.05
C PHE A 224 9.36 -16.93 -9.45
N ARG A 225 9.92 -16.16 -8.50
CA ARG A 225 11.05 -15.26 -8.77
C ARG A 225 12.28 -16.03 -9.26
N ARG A 226 12.60 -17.15 -8.61
CA ARG A 226 13.72 -18.01 -9.03
C ARG A 226 13.57 -18.52 -10.45
N ARG A 227 12.36 -18.94 -10.84
CA ARG A 227 12.07 -19.37 -12.22
C ARG A 227 12.11 -18.22 -13.21
N LEU A 228 11.56 -17.05 -12.84
CA LEU A 228 11.64 -15.85 -13.66
C LEU A 228 13.11 -15.51 -13.99
N ASP A 229 13.98 -15.52 -12.98
CA ASP A 229 15.39 -15.22 -13.13
C ASP A 229 16.14 -16.23 -14.01
N ALA A 230 15.75 -17.50 -13.94
CA ALA A 230 16.40 -18.60 -14.65
C ALA A 230 15.88 -18.83 -16.08
N GLU A 231 14.59 -18.59 -16.31
CA GLU A 231 13.89 -19.06 -17.53
C GLU A 231 13.46 -17.92 -18.46
N TRP A 232 13.24 -16.70 -17.95
CA TRP A 232 12.79 -15.59 -18.76
C TRP A 232 13.96 -14.84 -19.40
N ASP A 233 13.86 -14.55 -20.69
CA ASP A 233 14.91 -13.88 -21.47
C ASP A 233 14.75 -12.34 -21.52
N GLY A 234 13.76 -11.81 -20.79
CA GLY A 234 13.42 -10.39 -20.78
C GLY A 234 12.51 -9.95 -21.94
N SER A 235 11.99 -10.87 -22.76
CA SER A 235 11.08 -10.57 -23.87
C SER A 235 9.68 -11.10 -23.60
N ASP A 236 8.65 -10.35 -24.03
CA ASP A 236 7.24 -10.80 -24.00
C ASP A 236 6.81 -11.40 -22.63
N TYR A 237 6.81 -10.54 -21.61
CA TYR A 237 6.37 -10.92 -20.26
C TYR A 237 4.96 -11.55 -20.23
N PRO A 238 3.96 -11.05 -20.99
CA PRO A 238 2.64 -11.70 -21.06
C PRO A 238 2.70 -13.16 -21.53
N ALA A 239 3.49 -13.49 -22.56
CA ALA A 239 3.66 -14.88 -22.99
C ALA A 239 4.32 -15.75 -21.91
N TYR A 240 5.33 -15.22 -21.20
CA TYR A 240 5.95 -15.91 -20.07
C TYR A 240 4.93 -16.21 -18.96
N LEU A 241 4.07 -15.26 -18.61
CA LEU A 241 3.02 -15.45 -17.60
C LEU A 241 1.99 -16.51 -18.01
N ARG A 242 1.55 -16.53 -19.28
CA ARG A 242 0.64 -17.59 -19.82
C ARG A 242 1.18 -18.99 -19.55
N LYS A 243 2.46 -19.21 -19.80
CA LYS A 243 3.14 -20.49 -19.53
C LYS A 243 3.28 -20.75 -18.03
N THR A 244 3.56 -19.72 -17.25
CA THR A 244 3.88 -19.89 -15.82
C THR A 244 2.66 -20.23 -14.98
N PHE A 245 1.50 -19.66 -15.29
CA PHE A 245 0.27 -19.91 -14.54
C PHE A 245 -0.19 -21.37 -14.53
N THR A 246 0.29 -22.21 -15.47
CA THR A 246 -0.05 -23.64 -15.50
C THR A 246 0.81 -24.51 -14.57
N HIS A 247 1.81 -23.95 -13.87
CA HIS A 247 2.81 -24.75 -13.14
C HIS A 247 2.40 -25.21 -11.75
N ARG A 248 1.61 -24.43 -11.01
CA ARG A 248 1.17 -24.77 -9.65
C ARG A 248 -0.31 -24.46 -9.48
N PRO A 249 -1.18 -25.47 -9.36
CA PRO A 249 -2.63 -25.25 -9.29
C PRO A 249 -3.08 -24.56 -8.00
N ASN A 250 -2.25 -24.57 -6.96
CA ASN A 250 -2.57 -23.97 -5.66
C ASN A 250 -1.91 -22.60 -5.44
N THR A 251 -1.14 -22.07 -6.39
CA THR A 251 -0.54 -20.73 -6.21
C THR A 251 -1.62 -19.66 -6.35
N HIS A 252 -1.62 -18.69 -5.42
CA HIS A 252 -2.51 -17.55 -5.52
C HIS A 252 -1.79 -16.38 -6.21
N TYR A 253 -2.13 -16.10 -7.46
CA TYR A 253 -1.59 -14.94 -8.16
C TYR A 253 -2.40 -13.69 -7.81
N TYR A 254 -1.74 -12.70 -7.20
CA TYR A 254 -2.32 -11.40 -6.95
C TYR A 254 -2.32 -10.59 -8.26
N LEU A 255 -3.48 -10.58 -8.89
CA LEU A 255 -3.80 -9.81 -10.08
C LEU A 255 -4.69 -8.62 -9.68
N TRP A 256 -5.26 -7.92 -10.66
CA TRP A 256 -6.25 -6.88 -10.35
C TRP A 256 -7.54 -7.49 -9.80
N PRO A 257 -8.35 -6.71 -9.03
CA PRO A 257 -9.56 -7.23 -8.39
C PRO A 257 -10.48 -7.98 -9.37
N GLY A 258 -10.85 -9.21 -9.01
CA GLY A 258 -11.72 -10.07 -9.80
C GLY A 258 -11.03 -10.91 -10.90
N ALA A 259 -9.74 -10.69 -11.17
CA ALA A 259 -8.98 -11.49 -12.13
C ALA A 259 -8.41 -12.77 -11.50
N SER A 260 -8.46 -13.86 -12.26
CA SER A 260 -7.69 -15.08 -12.04
C SER A 260 -6.91 -15.42 -13.31
N PRO A 261 -5.93 -16.36 -13.26
CA PRO A 261 -5.25 -16.82 -14.47
C PRO A 261 -6.19 -17.23 -15.63
N GLU A 262 -7.38 -17.74 -15.31
CA GLU A 262 -8.39 -18.19 -16.27
C GLU A 262 -9.26 -17.06 -16.82
N THR A 263 -9.48 -15.99 -16.04
CA THR A 263 -10.40 -14.90 -16.39
C THR A 263 -9.70 -13.59 -16.74
N MET A 264 -8.38 -13.55 -16.67
CA MET A 264 -7.59 -12.35 -16.91
C MET A 264 -7.77 -11.80 -18.33
N ASP A 265 -7.92 -10.47 -18.45
CA ASP A 265 -7.86 -9.76 -19.72
C ASP A 265 -6.41 -9.68 -20.20
N TRP A 266 -6.06 -10.54 -21.14
CA TRP A 266 -4.74 -10.57 -21.75
C TRP A 266 -4.43 -9.34 -22.60
N GLN A 267 -5.43 -8.67 -23.18
CA GLN A 267 -5.20 -7.44 -23.95
C GLN A 267 -4.79 -6.29 -23.02
N GLU A 268 -5.42 -6.21 -21.85
CA GLU A 268 -5.03 -5.24 -20.83
C GLU A 268 -3.62 -5.54 -20.30
N LEU A 269 -3.27 -6.81 -20.09
CA LEU A 269 -1.90 -7.17 -19.72
C LEU A 269 -0.87 -6.78 -20.80
N ASP A 270 -1.17 -7.02 -22.08
CA ASP A 270 -0.32 -6.60 -23.20
C ASP A 270 -0.14 -5.06 -23.21
N ARG A 271 -1.22 -4.31 -22.94
CA ARG A 271 -1.19 -2.84 -22.81
C ARG A 271 -0.33 -2.38 -21.63
N LEU A 272 -0.48 -3.01 -20.46
CA LEU A 272 0.32 -2.71 -19.27
C LEU A 272 1.80 -3.01 -19.49
N TRP A 273 2.12 -4.11 -20.18
CA TRP A 273 3.49 -4.44 -20.55
C TRP A 273 4.09 -3.41 -21.52
N ALA A 274 3.32 -2.95 -22.51
CA ALA A 274 3.78 -1.88 -23.40
C ALA A 274 4.07 -0.57 -22.66
N LEU A 275 3.24 -0.20 -21.69
CA LEU A 275 3.49 0.95 -20.82
C LEU A 275 4.74 0.76 -19.95
N GLU A 276 4.96 -0.45 -19.45
CA GLU A 276 6.16 -0.76 -18.71
C GLU A 276 7.39 -0.55 -19.60
N LEU A 277 7.44 -1.15 -20.79
CA LEU A 277 8.54 -0.97 -21.73
C LEU A 277 8.82 0.50 -22.08
N ASP A 278 7.79 1.34 -22.23
CA ASP A 278 7.95 2.78 -22.48
C ASP A 278 8.74 3.47 -21.34
N ARG A 279 8.47 3.12 -20.08
CA ARG A 279 9.21 3.64 -18.90
C ARG A 279 10.69 3.25 -18.86
N TRP A 280 11.04 2.16 -19.55
CA TRP A 280 12.43 1.71 -19.69
C TRP A 280 13.13 2.32 -20.91
N GLY A 281 12.45 3.14 -21.70
CA GLY A 281 12.97 3.66 -22.97
C GLY A 281 12.89 2.66 -24.12
N GLY A 282 12.02 1.64 -23.99
CA GLY A 282 11.74 0.62 -25.01
C GLY A 282 12.23 -0.79 -24.65
N ALA A 283 11.83 -1.75 -25.48
CA ALA A 283 12.13 -3.18 -25.29
C ALA A 283 13.63 -3.50 -25.23
N ASP A 284 14.45 -2.86 -26.08
CA ASP A 284 15.89 -3.13 -26.14
C ASP A 284 16.63 -2.65 -24.89
N ALA A 285 16.20 -1.51 -24.33
CA ALA A 285 16.75 -0.97 -23.09
C ALA A 285 16.38 -1.85 -21.90
N PHE A 286 15.11 -2.28 -21.81
CA PHE A 286 14.68 -3.25 -20.81
C PHE A 286 15.48 -4.56 -20.92
N LYS A 287 15.59 -5.13 -22.12
CA LYS A 287 16.29 -6.40 -22.34
C LYS A 287 17.77 -6.33 -22.00
N SER A 288 18.42 -5.22 -22.36
CA SER A 288 19.83 -4.96 -22.01
C SER A 288 20.02 -4.87 -20.50
N HIS A 289 19.10 -4.23 -19.77
CA HIS A 289 19.10 -4.24 -18.31
C HIS A 289 18.89 -5.67 -17.76
N TRP A 290 17.89 -6.40 -18.26
CA TRP A 290 17.59 -7.77 -17.83
C TRP A 290 18.80 -8.71 -17.97
N GLN A 291 19.52 -8.62 -19.09
CA GLN A 291 20.72 -9.42 -19.32
C GLN A 291 21.84 -9.10 -18.31
N SER A 292 22.10 -7.83 -18.02
CA SER A 292 23.03 -7.41 -16.95
C SER A 292 22.55 -7.88 -15.58
N TYR A 293 21.25 -7.79 -15.32
CA TYR A 293 20.65 -8.29 -14.09
C TYR A 293 20.80 -9.82 -13.96
N GLN A 294 20.76 -10.60 -15.04
CA GLN A 294 20.88 -12.05 -14.97
C GLN A 294 22.27 -12.51 -14.48
N THR A 295 23.34 -11.73 -14.69
CA THR A 295 24.71 -12.12 -14.33
C THR A 295 25.01 -11.99 -12.83
N ILE A 296 24.26 -11.18 -12.08
CA ILE A 296 24.54 -10.93 -10.66
C ILE A 296 24.06 -12.06 -9.75
N GLN A 297 24.70 -12.21 -8.59
CA GLN A 297 24.34 -13.23 -7.60
C GLN A 297 22.97 -12.95 -6.98
N LYS A 298 22.17 -14.01 -6.76
CA LYS A 298 20.83 -13.94 -6.17
C LYS A 298 20.67 -14.99 -5.07
N GLU A 299 20.19 -14.57 -3.91
CA GLU A 299 19.74 -15.43 -2.80
C GLU A 299 18.22 -15.34 -2.67
N TYR A 300 17.57 -16.43 -2.29
CA TYR A 300 16.11 -16.50 -2.08
C TYR A 300 15.84 -17.01 -0.67
N LEU A 301 15.36 -16.14 0.21
CA LEU A 301 15.27 -16.36 1.64
C LEU A 301 13.80 -16.33 2.11
N PRO A 302 13.23 -17.46 2.55
CA PRO A 302 11.94 -17.46 3.24
C PRO A 302 12.03 -16.64 4.53
N CYS A 303 11.32 -15.51 4.59
CA CYS A 303 11.34 -14.63 5.75
C CYS A 303 10.08 -13.75 5.80
N ASN A 304 9.39 -13.80 6.94
CA ASN A 304 8.38 -12.82 7.32
C ASN A 304 9.07 -11.69 8.10
N ILE A 305 9.03 -10.45 7.59
CA ILE A 305 9.69 -9.32 8.25
C ILE A 305 9.01 -8.86 9.54
N LEU A 306 7.81 -9.35 9.86
CA LEU A 306 7.22 -9.23 11.20
C LEU A 306 7.98 -10.11 12.23
N SER A 307 8.83 -11.02 11.77
CA SER A 307 9.76 -11.83 12.55
C SER A 307 11.11 -11.91 11.81
N PRO A 308 11.84 -10.78 11.73
CA PRO A 308 12.81 -10.52 10.66
C PRO A 308 14.18 -11.22 10.84
N GLN A 309 14.35 -12.04 11.88
CA GLN A 309 15.65 -12.57 12.27
C GLN A 309 16.46 -13.22 11.13
N PRO A 310 15.88 -14.09 10.28
CA PRO A 310 16.61 -14.68 9.15
C PRO A 310 17.19 -13.62 8.20
N LEU A 311 16.42 -12.59 7.87
CA LEU A 311 16.86 -11.50 7.01
C LEU A 311 17.89 -10.62 7.71
N LEU A 312 17.67 -10.28 8.98
CA LEU A 312 18.63 -9.51 9.77
C LEU A 312 20.00 -10.19 9.77
N GLU A 313 20.08 -11.52 9.85
CA GLU A 313 21.36 -12.25 9.78
C GLU A 313 22.11 -12.08 8.45
N ARG A 314 21.42 -11.78 7.34
CA ARG A 314 22.02 -11.55 6.01
C ARG A 314 22.36 -10.10 5.75
N ILE A 315 21.80 -9.17 6.52
CA ILE A 315 22.09 -7.74 6.38
C ILE A 315 23.51 -7.47 6.86
N ILE A 316 24.29 -6.78 6.04
CA ILE A 316 25.67 -6.39 6.32
C ILE A 316 25.75 -4.87 6.16
N ASP A 317 26.45 -4.20 7.08
CA ASP A 317 26.73 -2.77 6.95
C ASP A 317 27.80 -2.57 5.88
N GLU A 318 27.36 -2.23 4.67
CA GLU A 318 28.24 -1.97 3.54
C GLU A 318 27.75 -0.79 2.71
N ALA A 319 28.71 -0.06 2.15
CA ALA A 319 28.47 1.03 1.22
C ALA A 319 27.65 0.56 0.01
N GLY A 320 26.71 1.40 -0.44
CA GLY A 320 25.89 1.12 -1.62
C GLY A 320 24.84 0.02 -1.44
N SER A 321 24.53 -0.38 -0.20
CA SER A 321 23.45 -1.33 0.07
C SER A 321 22.09 -0.62 0.20
N ALA A 322 21.03 -1.28 -0.27
CA ALA A 322 19.66 -0.80 -0.17
C ALA A 322 18.70 -1.93 0.21
N ILE A 323 17.56 -1.58 0.80
CA ILE A 323 16.49 -2.51 1.12
C ILE A 323 15.13 -1.99 0.64
N TRP A 324 14.29 -2.87 0.08
CA TRP A 324 12.91 -2.57 -0.30
C TRP A 324 11.93 -3.62 0.24
N TRP A 325 10.99 -3.21 1.10
CA TRP A 325 10.04 -4.13 1.75
C TRP A 325 8.56 -3.87 1.43
N SER A 326 8.25 -3.06 0.40
CA SER A 326 6.86 -2.76 0.00
C SER A 326 6.02 -2.23 1.19
N ASN A 327 4.76 -2.65 1.33
CA ASN A 327 3.82 -2.30 2.39
C ASN A 327 3.59 -3.45 3.38
N ALA A 328 4.61 -4.26 3.68
CA ALA A 328 4.47 -5.46 4.51
C ALA A 328 3.82 -5.26 5.89
N PHE A 329 3.86 -4.04 6.46
CA PHE A 329 3.20 -3.68 7.72
C PHE A 329 1.75 -3.17 7.56
N CYS A 330 1.26 -3.04 6.33
CA CYS A 330 -0.10 -2.60 5.96
C CYS A 330 -0.73 -3.51 4.89
N THR A 331 -0.74 -4.82 5.18
CA THR A 331 -1.39 -5.85 4.36
C THR A 331 -2.72 -6.30 4.97
N ILE A 332 -3.58 -6.98 4.20
CA ILE A 332 -4.80 -7.63 4.72
C ILE A 332 -4.42 -8.58 5.85
N TYR A 333 -3.34 -9.38 5.68
CA TYR A 333 -2.85 -10.27 6.73
C TYR A 333 -2.58 -9.51 8.05
N SER A 334 -1.83 -8.40 7.98
CA SER A 334 -1.50 -7.60 9.17
C SER A 334 -2.74 -6.97 9.81
N ALA A 335 -3.69 -6.49 8.99
CA ALA A 335 -4.95 -5.94 9.49
C ALA A 335 -5.83 -7.03 10.11
N THR A 336 -5.78 -8.27 9.61
CA THR A 336 -6.51 -9.41 10.16
C THR A 336 -5.97 -9.83 11.52
N HIS A 337 -4.64 -9.88 11.71
CA HIS A 337 -4.05 -10.53 12.88
C HIS A 337 -3.54 -9.58 13.97
N HIS A 338 -3.40 -8.30 13.66
CA HIS A 338 -2.73 -7.36 14.56
C HIS A 338 -3.53 -6.06 14.75
N SER A 339 -3.45 -5.52 15.97
CA SER A 339 -3.89 -4.17 16.31
C SER A 339 -3.01 -3.11 15.64
N LEU A 340 -3.42 -1.83 15.71
CA LEU A 340 -2.61 -0.74 15.17
C LEU A 340 -1.31 -0.58 15.96
N GLU A 341 -1.39 -0.75 17.27
CA GLU A 341 -0.29 -0.62 18.24
C GLU A 341 0.73 -1.76 18.07
N GLU A 342 0.28 -2.99 17.80
CA GLU A 342 1.19 -4.10 17.46
C GLU A 342 1.92 -3.85 16.15
N LYS A 343 1.21 -3.40 15.10
CA LYS A 343 1.85 -3.04 13.81
C LYS A 343 2.89 -1.94 13.97
N GLN A 344 2.58 -0.92 14.76
CA GLN A 344 3.54 0.12 15.13
C GLN A 344 4.77 -0.48 15.84
N SER A 345 4.55 -1.34 16.82
CA SER A 345 5.64 -1.97 17.59
C SER A 345 6.54 -2.84 16.71
N PHE A 346 5.98 -3.64 15.80
CA PHE A 346 6.76 -4.43 14.84
C PHE A 346 7.60 -3.54 13.93
N TYR A 347 7.03 -2.43 13.46
CA TYR A 347 7.74 -1.49 12.61
C TYR A 347 8.87 -0.77 13.35
N GLU A 348 8.63 -0.32 14.57
CA GLU A 348 9.65 0.32 15.41
C GLU A 348 10.79 -0.63 15.73
N HIS A 349 10.49 -1.90 16.02
CA HIS A 349 11.48 -2.93 16.19
C HIS A 349 12.32 -3.14 14.91
N TRP A 350 11.66 -3.22 13.76
CA TRP A 350 12.30 -3.36 12.45
C TRP A 350 13.29 -2.23 12.15
N ILE A 351 12.88 -0.97 12.25
CA ILE A 351 13.75 0.17 11.92
C ILE A 351 14.89 0.36 12.92
N ASN A 352 14.69 0.01 14.19
CA ASN A 352 15.76 0.00 15.19
C ASN A 352 16.82 -1.03 14.82
N HIS A 353 16.41 -2.26 14.49
CA HIS A 353 17.35 -3.30 14.07
C HIS A 353 18.12 -2.94 12.80
N LEU A 354 17.45 -2.34 11.80
CA LEU A 354 18.15 -1.87 10.61
C LEU A 354 19.19 -0.81 10.95
N ALA A 355 18.83 0.21 11.73
CA ALA A 355 19.72 1.31 12.07
C ALA A 355 20.90 0.88 12.95
N ASP A 356 20.69 -0.07 13.85
CA ASP A 356 21.75 -0.61 14.71
C ASP A 356 22.68 -1.55 13.94
N LYS A 357 22.15 -2.30 12.97
CA LYS A 357 22.90 -3.30 12.22
C LYS A 357 23.64 -2.75 11.00
N ALA A 358 22.99 -1.88 10.24
CA ALA A 358 23.48 -1.31 8.99
C ALA A 358 23.03 0.16 8.88
N PRO A 359 23.61 1.08 9.66
CA PRO A 359 23.18 2.48 9.71
C PRO A 359 23.22 3.19 8.36
N ALA A 360 24.08 2.77 7.43
CA ALA A 360 24.19 3.34 6.09
C ALA A 360 23.23 2.70 5.06
N LEU A 361 22.49 1.66 5.44
CA LEU A 361 21.55 0.96 4.55
C LEU A 361 20.48 1.92 4.04
N PHE A 362 20.36 2.05 2.72
CA PHE A 362 19.38 2.91 2.11
C PHE A 362 17.99 2.28 2.11
N LEU A 363 16.96 3.03 2.50
CA LEU A 363 15.63 2.47 2.75
C LEU A 363 14.63 2.80 1.64
N TYR A 364 13.87 1.78 1.23
CA TYR A 364 12.65 1.88 0.44
C TYR A 364 11.53 1.03 1.07
N GLY A 365 10.31 1.51 1.09
CA GLY A 365 9.15 0.74 1.54
C GLY A 365 8.06 1.63 2.10
N SER A 366 7.26 1.07 2.99
CA SER A 366 6.21 1.81 3.72
C SER A 366 6.27 1.51 5.21
N ASP A 367 5.87 2.47 6.00
CA ASP A 367 5.69 2.29 7.44
C ASP A 367 4.39 1.56 7.79
N HIS A 368 4.14 1.35 9.08
CA HIS A 368 2.93 0.68 9.60
C HIS A 368 1.61 1.41 9.30
N SER A 369 1.69 2.67 8.88
CA SER A 369 0.57 3.50 8.43
C SER A 369 0.54 3.64 6.90
N ASN A 370 1.26 2.76 6.19
CA ASN A 370 1.40 2.74 4.74
C ASN A 370 2.01 4.03 4.15
N CYS A 371 2.64 4.88 4.97
CA CYS A 371 3.30 6.07 4.46
C CYS A 371 4.68 5.68 3.88
N SER A 372 5.04 6.28 2.76
CA SER A 372 6.26 5.96 2.04
C SER A 372 7.52 6.22 2.87
N VAL A 373 8.47 5.31 2.75
CA VAL A 373 9.81 5.35 3.32
C VAL A 373 10.77 5.32 2.14
N ASN A 374 11.44 6.43 1.88
CA ASN A 374 12.40 6.59 0.79
C ASN A 374 13.35 7.75 1.09
N GLY A 375 14.47 7.81 0.37
CA GLY A 375 15.35 8.98 0.39
C GLY A 375 16.31 9.09 1.58
N MET A 376 16.34 8.11 2.49
CA MET A 376 17.12 8.17 3.73
C MET A 376 17.84 6.86 4.01
N ASN A 377 18.96 6.93 4.74
CA ASN A 377 19.56 5.75 5.34
C ASN A 377 18.87 5.35 6.65
N ALA A 378 19.16 4.13 7.12
CA ALA A 378 18.52 3.56 8.30
C ALA A 378 18.66 4.41 9.56
N ARG A 379 19.84 5.01 9.79
CA ARG A 379 20.07 5.87 10.96
C ARG A 379 19.23 7.14 10.90
N GLU A 380 19.32 7.88 9.80
CA GLU A 380 18.57 9.13 9.58
C GLU A 380 17.07 8.91 9.68
N TYR A 381 16.57 7.84 9.04
CA TYR A 381 15.16 7.52 9.07
C TYR A 381 14.67 7.21 10.48
N ARG A 382 15.40 6.39 11.25
CA ARG A 382 15.05 6.07 12.64
C ARG A 382 14.97 7.34 13.49
N GLU A 383 15.98 8.20 13.41
CA GLU A 383 16.02 9.46 14.18
C GLU A 383 14.85 10.37 13.84
N ALA A 384 14.56 10.52 12.54
CA ALA A 384 13.46 11.36 12.08
C ALA A 384 12.08 10.78 12.44
N TYR A 385 11.92 9.45 12.40
CA TYR A 385 10.70 8.76 12.83
C TYR A 385 10.41 9.01 14.32
N PHE A 386 11.38 8.76 15.20
CA PHE A 386 11.17 8.93 16.64
C PHE A 386 11.07 10.39 17.08
N ALA A 387 11.59 11.34 16.31
CA ALA A 387 11.39 12.78 16.54
C ALA A 387 9.94 13.24 16.28
N GLN A 388 9.21 12.57 15.37
CA GLN A 388 7.81 12.90 15.05
C GLN A 388 6.80 12.04 15.81
N GLY A 389 7.21 10.86 16.30
CA GLY A 389 6.35 9.91 17.00
C GLY A 389 5.68 8.88 16.09
N GLY A 390 5.26 7.77 16.69
CA GLY A 390 4.80 6.58 15.97
C GLY A 390 3.29 6.44 15.74
N ASP A 391 2.47 7.46 16.02
CA ASP A 391 1.00 7.36 16.02
C ASP A 391 0.42 6.85 14.68
N PRO A 392 -0.38 5.76 14.66
CA PRO A 392 -1.00 5.21 13.45
C PRO A 392 -1.99 6.15 12.75
N LEU A 393 -2.51 7.17 13.44
CA LEU A 393 -3.40 8.18 12.88
C LEU A 393 -2.66 9.35 12.22
N MET A 394 -1.38 9.53 12.48
CA MET A 394 -0.61 10.65 11.93
C MET A 394 0.11 10.27 10.64
N SER A 395 0.07 11.15 9.65
CA SER A 395 0.88 11.02 8.45
C SER A 395 2.27 11.59 8.69
N ARG A 396 3.29 10.75 8.57
CA ARG A 396 4.69 11.19 8.64
C ARG A 396 5.10 11.74 7.29
N LYS A 397 5.50 13.01 7.23
CA LYS A 397 5.95 13.68 5.99
C LYS A 397 7.47 13.70 5.92
N LEU A 398 8.11 12.54 6.11
CA LEU A 398 9.58 12.43 6.15
C LEU A 398 10.21 12.60 4.77
N HIS A 399 9.61 12.03 3.72
CA HIS A 399 9.93 12.30 2.32
C HIS A 399 8.74 11.85 1.44
N ARG A 400 8.41 12.56 0.35
CA ARG A 400 7.27 12.21 -0.51
C ARG A 400 7.67 12.12 -1.98
N LEU A 401 7.77 10.89 -2.46
CA LEU A 401 7.26 10.51 -3.77
C LEU A 401 6.21 9.44 -3.47
N THR A 402 4.97 9.68 -3.91
CA THR A 402 3.79 8.92 -3.46
C THR A 402 3.89 7.46 -3.89
N LEU A 403 3.86 6.51 -2.94
CA LEU A 403 3.51 5.13 -3.28
C LEU A 403 2.03 5.10 -3.67
N ARG A 404 1.75 5.06 -4.98
CA ARG A 404 0.41 4.74 -5.48
C ARG A 404 0.38 3.26 -5.83
N PHE A 405 -0.64 2.56 -5.32
CA PHE A 405 -1.04 1.22 -5.77
C PHE A 405 -2.00 1.34 -6.95
#